data_AF-A0A321LAA7-F1
#
_entry.id   AF-A0A321LAA7-F1
#
_cell.length_a   1.000
_cell.length_b   1.000
_cell.length_c   1.000
_cell.angle_alpha   90.00
_cell.angle_beta   90.00
_cell.angle_gamma   90.00
#
_symmetry.space_group_name_H-M   'P 1'
#
loop_
_entity.id
_entity.type
_entity.pdbx_description
1 polymer ?
#
loop_
_entity_poly.entity_id
_entity_poly.type
_entity_poly.pdbx_seq_one_letter_code
_entity_poly.pdbx_strand_id
1 'polypeptide(L)'
;MINEYSYCPRLFYLEYVQQEWDHSADTLEGKFVHRRVDTQAGQAPAADDLDQNSRIHARSIDVGSQRLGAIARIDLLEGENGWVMPIDYKRGSAPDVPERSWEPERVQLCLQGMLLRDNGYNCDEGVIYYAESQERVTVLFDAELTTRTLELLDEARSTAESGRIPPPLIDSPKCPRCSLVGICLPDEVNLLRIEAQPTLPFETEAVSDEEQVQVTPRVRNLIPARDDKLALYVQGQGHSVGLKGELLEVRDRKEVVARARLRQVSQLSLFGNVQLSAQALREVASRDVTILHLSYGGWLSAVTTPPPHKNIELRRRQFQAAADKAICLYLARAFVSGKIRNSRTLLRRNARQLHPHITHRMAEARHRADKAASLEQLLGMEGSAARDYFASFSQMLKVTDESLTAFDFTSRNRRPPRDPVNALLSFLYAMLTKEMVVTLIGAGFDPYLGFFHQPRYGRPALALDLIEEFRPLIADSVVIGLINTGEIRPKDFIARAGSFALKTEGRKRVLEAYERRLDTEVTHPLFGYSISYRRVFEVQARLLGRFLMGEIAGYEPFCTR
;
A
#
# COMPACT_ATOMS: atom_id res chain seq x y z
N MET A 1 11.26 -3.40 20.83
CA MET A 1 10.81 -2.25 20.03
C MET A 1 10.60 -0.99 20.90
N ILE A 2 11.39 -0.79 21.95
CA ILE A 2 11.25 0.40 22.80
C ILE A 2 11.79 1.66 22.09
N ASN A 3 12.79 1.47 21.23
CA ASN A 3 13.34 2.49 20.35
C ASN A 3 12.23 3.12 19.50
N GLU A 4 11.44 2.28 18.82
CA GLU A 4 10.36 2.73 17.97
C GLU A 4 9.27 3.46 18.75
N TYR A 5 8.97 3.04 20.00
CA TYR A 5 8.00 3.71 20.85
C TYR A 5 8.48 5.11 21.26
N SER A 6 9.73 5.22 21.72
CA SER A 6 10.39 6.50 22.02
C SER A 6 10.47 7.41 20.79
N TYR A 7 10.68 6.84 19.61
CA TYR A 7 10.68 7.58 18.35
C TYR A 7 9.27 8.12 18.03
N CYS A 8 8.26 7.25 18.02
CA CYS A 8 6.87 7.57 17.74
C CYS A 8 5.95 6.44 18.25
N PRO A 9 5.04 6.70 19.21
CA PRO A 9 4.11 5.68 19.72
C PRO A 9 3.30 4.98 18.63
N ARG A 10 2.95 5.70 17.56
CA ARG A 10 2.25 5.14 16.40
C ARG A 10 3.14 4.21 15.57
N LEU A 11 4.42 4.53 15.40
CA LEU A 11 5.36 3.64 14.70
C LEU A 11 5.47 2.31 15.44
N PHE A 12 5.65 2.36 16.76
CA PHE A 12 5.61 1.17 17.60
C PHE A 12 4.31 0.38 17.44
N TYR A 13 3.15 1.03 17.44
CA TYR A 13 1.88 0.32 17.28
C TYR A 13 1.80 -0.39 15.92
N LEU A 14 2.19 0.29 14.84
CA LEU A 14 2.20 -0.29 13.50
C LEU A 14 3.14 -1.52 13.43
N GLU A 15 4.36 -1.41 13.94
CA GLU A 15 5.36 -2.50 13.85
C GLU A 15 5.16 -3.63 14.87
N TYR A 16 4.81 -3.31 16.11
CA TYR A 16 4.69 -4.30 17.18
C TYR A 16 3.32 -4.96 17.20
N VAL A 17 2.25 -4.16 17.19
CA VAL A 17 0.86 -4.64 17.34
C VAL A 17 0.31 -5.10 16.00
N GLN A 18 0.42 -4.26 14.97
CA GLN A 18 -0.11 -4.59 13.64
C GLN A 18 0.87 -5.39 12.78
N GLN A 19 2.14 -5.46 13.20
CA GLN A 19 3.20 -6.18 12.51
C GLN A 19 3.36 -5.73 11.05
N GLU A 20 3.15 -4.44 10.82
CA GLU A 20 3.43 -3.74 9.58
C GLU A 20 4.93 -3.59 9.43
N TRP A 21 5.45 -3.90 8.24
CA TRP A 21 6.85 -3.72 7.91
C TRP A 21 6.94 -3.19 6.49
N ASP A 22 7.56 -2.03 6.33
CA ASP A 22 8.01 -1.56 5.01
C ASP A 22 9.52 -1.37 5.09
N HIS A 23 10.22 -1.84 4.06
CA HIS A 23 11.66 -1.75 4.02
C HIS A 23 12.06 -0.45 3.32
N SER A 24 12.61 0.51 4.07
CA SER A 24 13.38 1.60 3.49
C SER A 24 14.61 1.05 2.75
N ALA A 25 15.17 1.85 1.83
CA ALA A 25 16.43 1.51 1.16
C ALA A 25 17.54 1.15 2.18
N ASP A 26 17.54 1.82 3.34
CA ASP A 26 18.49 1.62 4.43
C ASP A 26 18.26 0.30 5.20
N THR A 27 17.01 -0.15 5.37
CA THR A 27 16.68 -1.41 6.08
C THR A 27 16.89 -2.65 5.21
N LEU A 28 16.72 -2.54 3.88
CA LEU A 28 17.08 -3.63 2.95
C LEU A 28 18.57 -3.94 2.99
N GLU A 29 19.42 -2.90 3.01
CA GLU A 29 20.86 -3.08 3.16
C GLU A 29 21.26 -3.47 4.58
N GLY A 30 20.51 -3.02 5.60
CA GLY A 30 20.66 -3.45 7.00
C GLY A 30 20.61 -4.97 7.13
N LYS A 31 19.63 -5.61 6.48
CA LYS A 31 19.55 -7.07 6.38
C LYS A 31 20.80 -7.71 5.76
N PHE A 32 21.49 -7.06 4.81
CA PHE A 32 22.72 -7.61 4.22
C PHE A 32 23.94 -7.51 5.16
N VAL A 33 24.00 -6.49 6.01
CA VAL A 33 25.04 -6.39 7.05
C VAL A 33 24.74 -7.36 8.19
N HIS A 34 23.47 -7.49 8.63
CA HIS A 34 23.06 -8.51 9.60
C HIS A 34 23.25 -9.95 9.09
N ARG A 35 23.11 -10.21 7.78
CA ARG A 35 23.38 -11.54 7.20
C ARG A 35 24.84 -11.99 7.33
N ARG A 36 25.77 -11.05 7.52
CA ARG A 36 27.18 -11.35 7.89
C ARG A 36 27.36 -11.58 9.39
N VAL A 37 26.40 -11.15 10.22
CA VAL A 37 26.37 -11.32 11.67
C VAL A 37 25.59 -12.58 12.09
N ASP A 38 24.72 -13.11 11.23
CA ASP A 38 23.97 -14.38 11.43
C ASP A 38 24.83 -15.66 11.41
N THR A 39 26.16 -15.54 11.51
CA THR A 39 27.03 -16.69 11.78
C THR A 39 27.04 -16.88 13.29
N GLN A 40 26.19 -17.77 13.83
CA GLN A 40 26.10 -18.07 15.26
C GLN A 40 27.50 -18.19 15.88
N ALA A 41 27.87 -17.21 16.70
CA ALA A 41 29.14 -17.21 17.42
C ALA A 41 28.92 -16.80 18.88
N GLY A 42 28.71 -17.82 19.71
CA GLY A 42 28.93 -17.79 21.16
C GLY A 42 27.73 -17.44 22.03
N GLN A 43 27.39 -18.31 22.97
CA GLN A 43 26.70 -17.91 24.20
C GLN A 43 27.66 -17.02 25.01
N ALA A 44 27.15 -15.96 25.63
CA ALA A 44 27.93 -15.23 26.63
C ALA A 44 28.29 -16.17 27.80
N PRO A 45 29.48 -16.07 28.41
CA PRO A 45 29.78 -16.77 29.65
C PRO A 45 28.73 -16.44 30.72
N ALA A 46 28.43 -17.38 31.63
CA ALA A 46 27.55 -17.09 32.76
C ALA A 46 28.15 -15.94 33.59
N ALA A 47 27.30 -15.09 34.18
CA ALA A 47 27.76 -13.95 34.98
C ALA A 47 28.69 -14.39 36.13
N ASP A 48 28.44 -15.56 36.70
CA ASP A 48 29.22 -16.17 37.79
C ASP A 48 30.64 -16.62 37.36
N ASP A 49 30.88 -16.77 36.04
CA ASP A 49 32.17 -17.21 35.49
C ASP A 49 33.10 -16.02 35.13
N LEU A 50 32.67 -14.77 35.36
CA LEU A 50 33.45 -13.58 35.03
C LEU A 50 34.43 -13.21 36.15
N ASP A 51 35.70 -13.55 35.96
CA ASP A 51 36.78 -13.11 36.84
C ASP A 51 37.24 -11.66 36.52
N GLN A 52 38.05 -11.08 37.43
CA GLN A 52 38.58 -9.72 37.28
C GLN A 52 39.55 -9.54 36.10
N ASN A 53 39.88 -10.58 35.33
CA ASN A 53 40.77 -10.53 34.17
C ASN A 53 40.11 -10.99 32.85
N SER A 54 38.81 -11.29 32.87
CA SER A 54 38.08 -11.83 31.73
C SER A 54 37.77 -10.75 30.70
N ARG A 55 38.16 -10.99 29.45
CA ARG A 55 37.77 -10.20 28.29
C ARG A 55 36.62 -10.88 27.57
N ILE A 56 35.47 -10.22 27.50
CA ILE A 56 34.29 -10.71 26.77
C ILE A 56 34.21 -9.98 25.44
N HIS A 57 34.05 -10.74 24.36
CA HIS A 57 33.69 -10.22 23.04
C HIS A 57 32.70 -11.19 22.40
N ALA A 58 31.42 -10.99 22.69
CA ALA A 58 30.34 -11.87 22.24
C ALA A 58 29.37 -11.11 21.34
N ARG A 59 28.87 -11.76 20.27
CA ARG A 59 28.03 -11.13 19.24
C ARG A 59 26.64 -11.76 19.23
N SER A 60 25.61 -10.94 18.98
CA SER A 60 24.21 -11.38 18.85
C SER A 60 23.70 -12.20 20.03
N ILE A 61 23.75 -11.60 21.22
CA ILE A 61 23.33 -12.23 22.47
C ILE A 61 21.86 -11.88 22.73
N ASP A 62 21.03 -12.88 22.98
CA ASP A 62 19.65 -12.68 23.42
C ASP A 62 19.60 -12.68 24.96
N VAL A 63 19.12 -11.59 25.56
CA VAL A 63 18.98 -11.42 27.02
C VAL A 63 17.54 -11.06 27.33
N GLY A 64 16.97 -11.65 28.38
CA GLY A 64 15.59 -11.41 28.79
C GLY A 64 15.42 -11.31 30.29
N SER A 65 14.33 -10.68 30.72
CA SER A 65 13.95 -10.56 32.12
C SER A 65 12.45 -10.75 32.27
N GLN A 66 12.04 -11.65 33.17
CA GLN A 66 10.63 -11.80 33.54
C GLN A 66 10.14 -10.61 34.36
N ARG A 67 10.97 -10.11 35.29
CA ARG A 67 10.63 -8.95 36.15
C ARG A 67 10.39 -7.70 35.32
N LEU A 68 11.29 -7.43 34.37
CA LEU A 68 11.15 -6.32 33.43
C LEU A 68 10.28 -6.68 32.23
N GLY A 69 9.75 -7.90 32.10
CA GLY A 69 8.88 -8.34 31.00
C GLY A 69 9.38 -7.96 29.60
N ALA A 70 10.69 -8.06 29.36
CA ALA A 70 11.34 -7.58 28.14
C ALA A 70 12.46 -8.53 27.70
N ILE A 71 12.72 -8.55 26.40
CA ILE A 71 13.81 -9.30 25.76
C ILE A 71 14.51 -8.34 24.80
N ALA A 72 15.84 -8.42 24.74
CA ALA A 72 16.65 -7.68 23.79
C ALA A 72 17.69 -8.59 23.14
N ARG A 73 17.98 -8.31 21.87
CA ARG A 73 19.17 -8.81 21.19
C ARG A 73 20.24 -7.73 21.26
N ILE A 74 21.43 -8.09 21.71
CA ILE A 74 22.60 -7.22 21.82
C ILE A 74 23.54 -7.58 20.67
N ASP A 75 23.84 -6.62 19.79
CA ASP A 75 24.67 -6.84 18.61
C ASP A 75 26.09 -7.26 18.99
N LEU A 76 26.67 -6.54 19.95
CA LEU A 76 27.97 -6.84 20.52
C LEU A 76 27.99 -6.52 22.01
N LEU A 77 28.55 -7.42 22.80
CA LEU A 77 28.84 -7.22 24.21
C LEU A 77 30.35 -7.29 24.41
N GLU A 78 30.91 -6.18 24.89
CA GLU A 78 32.28 -6.10 25.37
C GLU A 78 32.26 -6.21 26.89
N GLY A 79 33.28 -6.82 27.48
CA GLY A 79 33.44 -6.84 28.93
C GLY A 79 34.88 -6.93 29.34
N GLU A 80 35.24 -6.20 30.40
CA GLU A 80 36.54 -6.20 31.04
C GLU A 80 36.36 -6.07 32.56
N ASN A 81 37.22 -6.72 33.34
CA ASN A 81 37.28 -6.60 34.80
C ASN A 81 35.93 -6.85 35.53
N GLY A 82 35.14 -7.83 35.05
CA GLY A 82 33.83 -8.15 35.63
C GLY A 82 32.69 -7.19 35.30
N TRP A 83 32.94 -6.20 34.44
CA TRP A 83 31.94 -5.29 33.88
C TRP A 83 31.65 -5.62 32.42
N VAL A 84 30.41 -5.42 32.01
CA VAL A 84 29.97 -5.61 30.62
C VAL A 84 29.33 -4.34 30.08
N MET A 85 29.48 -4.13 28.78
CA MET A 85 29.01 -2.95 28.07
C MET A 85 28.40 -3.37 26.73
N PRO A 86 27.09 -3.19 26.52
CA PRO A 86 26.46 -3.43 25.23
C PRO A 86 26.87 -2.35 24.23
N ILE A 87 27.06 -2.75 22.97
CA ILE A 87 27.42 -1.88 21.86
C ILE A 87 26.37 -1.99 20.77
N ASP A 88 25.75 -0.85 20.44
CA ASP A 88 24.77 -0.69 19.36
C ASP A 88 25.44 -0.04 18.14
N TYR A 89 25.39 -0.71 17.00
CA TYR A 89 26.03 -0.24 15.77
C TYR A 89 25.06 0.61 14.95
N LYS A 90 25.44 1.85 14.64
CA LYS A 90 24.69 2.75 13.76
C LYS A 90 25.51 3.09 12.52
N ARG A 91 24.84 3.15 11.37
CA ARG A 91 25.50 3.51 10.11
C ARG A 91 25.88 4.99 10.04
N GLY A 92 24.98 5.86 10.50
CA GLY A 92 25.14 7.31 10.39
C GLY A 92 26.26 7.88 11.25
N SER A 93 26.34 9.21 11.28
CA SER A 93 27.23 9.96 12.17
C SER A 93 26.51 10.39 13.45
N ALA A 94 27.27 10.62 14.52
CA ALA A 94 26.74 11.15 15.78
C ALA A 94 26.01 12.49 15.53
N PRO A 95 24.77 12.66 16.03
CA PRO A 95 24.03 13.89 15.85
C PRO A 95 24.67 15.08 16.57
N ASP A 96 24.45 16.27 16.03
CA ASP A 96 24.88 17.54 16.62
C ASP A 96 23.90 17.99 17.71
N VAL A 97 23.80 17.17 18.76
CA VAL A 97 23.07 17.46 20.00
C VAL A 97 24.03 17.24 21.18
N PRO A 98 23.80 17.87 22.35
CA PRO A 98 24.70 17.75 23.50
C PRO A 98 25.01 16.30 23.90
N GLU A 99 24.00 15.43 23.82
CA GLU A 99 24.10 14.01 24.18
C GLU A 99 24.78 13.16 23.09
N ARG A 100 25.14 13.74 21.93
CA ARG A 100 25.75 13.08 20.76
C ARG A 100 24.99 11.82 20.31
N SER A 101 23.73 11.68 20.69
CA SER A 101 22.87 10.51 20.47
C SER A 101 21.39 10.89 20.64
N TRP A 102 20.49 10.14 20.00
CA TRP A 102 19.05 10.39 20.14
C TRP A 102 18.46 9.61 21.32
N GLU A 103 17.41 10.14 21.96
CA GLU A 103 16.70 9.47 23.07
C GLU A 103 16.33 8.00 22.75
N PRO A 104 15.80 7.64 21.57
CA PRO A 104 15.46 6.24 21.27
C PRO A 104 16.64 5.26 21.36
N GLU A 105 17.84 5.71 20.96
CA GLU A 105 19.07 4.91 21.01
C GLU A 105 19.53 4.73 22.46
N ARG A 106 19.49 5.81 23.25
CA ARG A 106 19.84 5.80 24.67
C ARG A 106 18.89 4.91 25.48
N VAL A 107 17.58 5.02 25.26
CA VAL A 107 16.56 4.20 25.93
C VAL A 107 16.71 2.72 25.57
N GLN A 108 17.02 2.40 24.30
CA GLN A 108 17.29 1.03 23.89
C GLN A 108 18.50 0.44 24.61
N LEU A 109 19.63 1.17 24.64
CA LEU A 109 20.85 0.73 25.33
C LEU A 109 20.62 0.61 26.84
N CYS A 110 19.91 1.56 27.46
CA CYS A 110 19.59 1.50 28.88
C CYS A 110 18.76 0.24 29.20
N LEU A 111 17.75 -0.09 28.38
CA LEU A 111 16.99 -1.33 28.55
C LEU A 111 17.89 -2.58 28.43
N GLN A 112 18.83 -2.61 27.47
CA GLN A 112 19.81 -3.70 27.37
C GLN A 112 20.69 -3.81 28.63
N GLY A 113 21.19 -2.69 29.15
CA GLY A 113 21.95 -2.66 30.39
C GLY A 113 21.15 -3.14 31.60
N MET A 114 19.90 -2.72 31.71
CA MET A 114 18.98 -3.18 32.76
C MET A 114 18.70 -4.69 32.68
N LEU A 115 18.57 -5.23 31.46
CA LEU A 115 18.42 -6.68 31.25
C LEU A 115 19.68 -7.44 31.64
N LEU A 116 20.87 -6.92 31.33
CA LEU A 116 22.15 -7.50 31.76
C LEU A 116 22.27 -7.50 33.29
N ARG A 117 21.94 -6.39 33.95
CA ARG A 117 21.89 -6.28 35.42
C ARG A 117 20.95 -7.31 36.04
N ASP A 118 19.76 -7.51 35.45
CA ASP A 118 18.80 -8.50 35.94
C ASP A 118 19.26 -9.96 35.75
N ASN A 119 20.22 -10.19 34.85
CA ASN A 119 20.87 -11.48 34.62
C ASN A 119 22.21 -11.63 35.36
N GLY A 120 22.51 -10.74 36.32
CA GLY A 120 23.67 -10.83 37.21
C GLY A 120 24.95 -10.17 36.70
N TYR A 121 24.93 -9.52 35.54
CA TYR A 121 26.11 -8.80 35.03
C TYR A 121 26.21 -7.38 35.61
N ASN A 122 27.43 -6.89 35.85
CA ASN A 122 27.65 -5.49 36.20
C ASN A 122 27.70 -4.63 34.93
N CYS A 123 26.76 -3.70 34.76
CA CYS A 123 26.63 -2.90 33.55
C CYS A 123 26.06 -1.52 33.87
N ASP A 124 26.89 -0.48 33.85
CA ASP A 124 26.45 0.90 34.17
C ASP A 124 26.46 1.84 32.97
N GLU A 125 26.96 1.38 31.83
CA GLU A 125 27.03 2.15 30.59
C GLU A 125 26.94 1.24 29.37
N GLY A 126 26.62 1.86 28.23
CA GLY A 126 26.62 1.27 26.91
C GLY A 126 27.30 2.19 25.90
N VAL A 127 27.61 1.69 24.71
CA VAL A 127 28.21 2.49 23.64
C VAL A 127 27.37 2.44 22.38
N ILE A 128 27.15 3.60 21.78
CA ILE A 128 26.69 3.72 20.39
C ILE A 128 27.93 3.89 19.51
N TYR A 129 28.11 3.00 18.54
CA TYR A 129 29.18 3.10 17.56
C TYR A 129 28.64 3.60 16.22
N TYR A 130 29.04 4.81 15.83
CA TYR A 130 28.67 5.43 14.55
C TYR A 130 29.72 5.09 13.48
N ALA A 131 29.35 4.28 12.49
CA ALA A 131 30.28 3.72 11.51
C ALA A 131 30.81 4.75 10.52
N GLU A 132 30.01 5.74 10.12
CA GLU A 132 30.44 6.82 9.22
C GLU A 132 31.45 7.76 9.88
N SER A 133 31.22 8.16 11.13
CA SER A 133 32.14 9.04 11.88
C SER A 133 33.22 8.28 12.65
N GLN A 134 33.16 6.95 12.68
CA GLN A 134 34.01 6.06 13.49
C GLN A 134 34.06 6.45 14.97
N GLU A 135 32.96 6.99 15.48
CA GLU A 135 32.88 7.56 16.82
C GLU A 135 32.18 6.61 17.79
N ARG A 136 32.69 6.54 19.03
CA ARG A 136 32.07 5.84 20.15
C ARG A 136 31.45 6.86 21.09
N VAL A 137 30.14 6.81 21.24
CA VAL A 137 29.40 7.67 22.18
C VAL A 137 28.97 6.80 23.36
N THR A 138 29.55 7.07 24.53
CA THR A 138 29.19 6.38 25.78
C THR A 138 27.89 6.95 26.34
N VAL A 139 26.97 6.05 26.71
CA VAL A 139 25.68 6.36 27.33
C VAL A 139 25.69 5.80 28.75
N LEU A 140 25.69 6.67 29.75
CA LEU A 140 25.58 6.28 31.16
C LEU A 140 24.15 5.90 31.50
N PHE A 141 23.97 4.81 32.26
CA PHE A 141 22.67 4.35 32.74
C PHE A 141 22.36 4.93 34.12
N ASP A 142 22.27 6.25 34.18
CA ASP A 142 21.92 6.99 35.40
C ASP A 142 20.45 6.80 35.82
N ALA A 143 20.10 7.37 36.97
CA ALA A 143 18.76 7.25 37.54
C ALA A 143 17.68 7.91 36.66
N GLU A 144 18.02 8.98 35.95
CA GLU A 144 17.09 9.71 35.07
C GLU A 144 16.74 8.86 33.85
N LEU A 145 17.75 8.38 33.12
CA LEU A 145 17.56 7.55 31.94
C LEU A 145 16.91 6.20 32.28
N THR A 146 17.26 5.62 33.44
CA THR A 146 16.63 4.38 33.93
C THR A 146 15.15 4.60 34.20
N THR A 147 14.78 5.69 34.88
CA THR A 147 13.38 6.04 35.16
C THR A 147 12.62 6.26 33.86
N ARG A 148 13.19 7.06 32.94
CA ARG A 148 12.60 7.34 31.64
C ARG A 148 12.38 6.06 30.80
N THR A 149 13.32 5.13 30.85
CA THR A 149 13.26 3.85 30.14
C THR A 149 12.14 2.96 30.68
N LEU A 150 11.95 2.92 32.01
CA LEU A 150 10.85 2.21 32.64
C LEU A 150 9.49 2.82 32.30
N GLU A 151 9.36 4.15 32.35
CA GLU A 151 8.13 4.86 31.95
C GLU A 151 7.73 4.52 30.52
N LEU A 152 8.67 4.64 29.56
CA LEU A 152 8.41 4.32 28.17
C LEU A 152 8.05 2.84 27.97
N LEU A 153 8.63 1.94 28.77
CA LEU A 153 8.32 0.50 28.69
C LEU A 153 6.88 0.23 29.13
N ASP A 154 6.43 0.87 30.20
CA ASP A 154 5.07 0.74 30.70
C ASP A 154 4.05 1.41 29.77
N GLU A 155 4.37 2.59 29.22
CA GLU A 155 3.52 3.24 28.23
C GLU A 155 3.41 2.42 26.92
N ALA A 156 4.50 1.82 26.46
CA ALA A 156 4.51 0.95 25.29
C ALA A 156 3.61 -0.27 25.49
N ARG A 157 3.64 -0.89 26.67
CA ARG A 157 2.74 -1.99 27.03
C ARG A 157 1.28 -1.55 27.07
N SER A 158 0.99 -0.47 27.79
CA SER A 158 -0.37 0.07 27.88
C SER A 158 -0.91 0.39 26.49
N THR A 159 -0.07 0.92 25.60
CA THR A 159 -0.42 1.21 24.21
C THR A 159 -0.76 -0.08 23.44
N ALA A 160 0.08 -1.11 23.55
CA ALA A 160 -0.14 -2.40 22.89
C ALA A 160 -1.41 -3.11 23.38
N GLU A 161 -1.70 -3.04 24.68
CA GLU A 161 -2.88 -3.67 25.30
C GLU A 161 -4.18 -2.92 25.03
N SER A 162 -4.10 -1.60 24.79
CA SER A 162 -5.30 -0.76 24.58
C SER A 162 -6.14 -1.14 23.35
N GLY A 163 -5.51 -1.76 22.34
CA GLY A 163 -6.14 -2.00 21.03
C GLY A 163 -6.54 -0.71 20.29
N ARG A 164 -5.97 0.44 20.70
CA ARG A 164 -6.21 1.76 20.10
C ARG A 164 -4.90 2.28 19.52
N ILE A 165 -4.88 2.43 18.20
CA ILE A 165 -3.73 3.00 17.51
C ILE A 165 -3.51 4.47 17.95
N PRO A 166 -2.28 4.85 18.35
CA PRO A 166 -1.97 6.24 18.69
C PRO A 166 -2.16 7.18 17.49
N PRO A 167 -2.54 8.45 17.72
CA PRO A 167 -2.64 9.45 16.66
C PRO A 167 -1.29 9.63 15.94
N PRO A 168 -1.30 9.97 14.64
CA PRO A 168 -0.06 10.36 13.97
C PRO A 168 0.48 11.67 14.56
N LEU A 169 1.81 11.82 14.54
CA LEU A 169 2.45 13.06 14.96
C LEU A 169 2.03 14.21 14.02
N ILE A 170 1.86 15.41 14.58
CA ILE A 170 1.51 16.63 13.83
C ILE A 170 2.81 17.32 13.42
N ASP A 171 2.99 17.56 12.12
CA ASP A 171 4.12 18.30 11.52
C ASP A 171 5.53 17.90 12.02
N SER A 172 5.67 16.66 12.50
CA SER A 172 6.91 16.23 13.12
C SER A 172 8.04 16.09 12.10
N PRO A 173 9.27 16.55 12.42
CA PRO A 173 10.46 16.34 11.59
C PRO A 173 10.92 14.88 11.59
N LYS A 174 10.32 14.02 12.42
CA LYS A 174 10.56 12.57 12.42
C LYS A 174 9.91 11.91 11.19
N CYS A 175 8.71 12.33 10.80
CA CYS A 175 7.90 11.67 9.76
C CYS A 175 8.61 11.45 8.41
N PRO A 176 9.37 12.41 7.85
CA PRO A 176 10.06 12.20 6.57
C PRO A 176 11.10 11.07 6.56
N ARG A 177 11.63 10.69 7.72
CA ARG A 177 12.62 9.60 7.88
C ARG A 177 12.01 8.29 8.36
N CYS A 178 10.68 8.26 8.56
CA CYS A 178 9.98 7.08 9.02
C CYS A 178 9.75 6.11 7.86
N SER A 179 10.19 4.86 8.01
CA SER A 179 9.98 3.78 7.03
C SER A 179 8.49 3.56 6.72
N LEU A 180 7.62 3.72 7.72
CA LEU A 180 6.19 3.49 7.60
C LEU A 180 5.39 4.76 7.25
N VAL A 181 6.02 5.84 6.77
CA VAL A 181 5.30 7.08 6.46
C VAL A 181 4.21 6.88 5.40
N GLY A 182 4.46 6.01 4.41
CA GLY A 182 3.47 5.64 3.38
C GLY A 182 2.31 4.78 3.90
N ILE A 183 2.51 4.07 5.01
CA ILE A 183 1.46 3.31 5.70
C ILE A 183 0.68 4.22 6.65
N CYS A 184 1.40 5.07 7.38
CA CYS A 184 0.89 5.94 8.43
C CYS A 184 0.02 7.06 7.87
N LEU A 185 0.45 7.68 6.75
CA LEU A 185 -0.16 8.85 6.12
C LEU A 185 -0.43 9.99 7.14
N PRO A 186 0.59 10.46 7.88
CA PRO A 186 0.37 11.27 9.07
C PRO A 186 -0.35 12.59 8.74
N ASP A 187 0.03 13.24 7.65
CA ASP A 187 -0.50 14.55 7.28
C ASP A 187 -1.90 14.44 6.69
N GLU A 188 -2.16 13.42 5.87
CA GLU A 188 -3.49 13.13 5.32
C GLU A 188 -4.48 12.76 6.42
N VAL A 189 -4.08 11.89 7.35
CA VAL A 189 -4.93 11.48 8.47
C VAL A 189 -5.19 12.66 9.40
N ASN A 190 -4.18 13.47 9.72
CA ASN A 190 -4.37 14.67 10.55
C ASN A 190 -5.29 15.70 9.88
N LEU A 191 -5.14 15.94 8.58
CA LEU A 191 -6.03 16.83 7.83
C LEU A 191 -7.50 16.39 7.96
N LEU A 192 -7.77 15.13 7.63
CA LEU A 192 -9.11 14.56 7.64
C LEU A 192 -9.70 14.38 9.06
N ARG A 193 -8.86 14.41 10.09
CA ARG A 193 -9.28 14.44 11.50
C ARG A 193 -9.69 15.83 11.97
N ILE A 194 -8.95 16.85 11.56
CA ILE A 194 -9.20 18.25 11.95
C ILE A 194 -10.45 18.77 11.25
N GLU A 195 -10.61 18.49 9.96
CA GLU A 195 -11.80 18.86 9.18
C GLU A 195 -13.10 18.20 9.70
N ALA A 196 -12.96 17.12 10.48
CA ALA A 196 -14.08 16.44 11.13
C ALA A 196 -14.49 17.05 12.49
N GLN A 197 -13.74 18.01 13.04
CA GLN A 197 -14.25 18.81 14.14
C GLN A 197 -15.34 19.73 13.57
N PRO A 198 -16.53 19.81 14.20
CA PRO A 198 -17.61 20.64 13.69
C PRO A 198 -17.19 22.11 13.79
N THR A 199 -16.64 22.66 12.72
CA THR A 199 -16.84 24.07 12.45
C THR A 199 -18.34 24.23 12.15
N LEU A 200 -18.99 25.04 12.99
CA LEU A 200 -20.40 25.36 12.92
C LEU A 200 -20.87 25.64 11.47
N PRO A 201 -22.12 25.30 11.13
CA PRO A 201 -22.65 25.55 9.81
C PRO A 201 -22.79 27.06 9.62
N PHE A 202 -21.88 27.69 8.89
CA PHE A 202 -22.18 28.99 8.33
C PHE A 202 -22.93 28.80 7.02
N GLU A 203 -24.18 29.23 7.11
CA GLU A 203 -25.15 29.37 6.04
C GLU A 203 -24.57 30.19 4.88
N THR A 204 -25.07 29.82 3.70
CA THR A 204 -25.13 30.57 2.45
C THR A 204 -24.95 32.07 2.53
N GLU A 205 -24.15 32.64 1.63
CA GLU A 205 -24.59 33.69 0.72
C GLU A 205 -23.61 33.86 -0.46
N ALA A 206 -24.19 34.15 -1.62
CA ALA A 206 -23.46 34.45 -2.85
C ALA A 206 -22.57 35.68 -2.65
N VAL A 207 -21.25 35.54 -2.81
CA VAL A 207 -20.32 36.66 -2.92
C VAL A 207 -19.40 36.42 -4.12
N SER A 208 -19.23 37.50 -4.87
CA SER A 208 -18.58 37.67 -6.16
C SER A 208 -17.12 37.19 -6.25
N ASP A 209 -16.71 36.92 -7.49
CA ASP A 209 -15.36 36.56 -7.94
C ASP A 209 -14.30 37.61 -7.58
N GLU A 210 -13.81 37.64 -6.34
CA GLU A 210 -12.54 38.28 -5.99
C GLU A 210 -11.76 37.41 -4.99
N GLU A 211 -10.59 36.94 -5.46
CA GLU A 211 -9.44 36.37 -4.75
C GLU A 211 -9.65 35.85 -3.31
N GLN A 212 -10.34 34.71 -3.18
CA GLN A 212 -10.15 33.86 -2.00
C GLN A 212 -8.86 33.07 -2.16
N VAL A 213 -7.79 33.54 -1.51
CA VAL A 213 -6.63 32.71 -1.19
C VAL A 213 -7.12 31.62 -0.23
N GLN A 214 -7.60 30.50 -0.78
CA GLN A 214 -7.83 29.27 -0.03
C GLN A 214 -6.46 28.82 0.50
N VAL A 215 -6.18 29.10 1.76
CA VAL A 215 -5.08 28.46 2.48
C VAL A 215 -5.49 27.01 2.69
N THR A 216 -5.34 26.18 1.66
CA THR A 216 -5.43 24.72 1.79
C THR A 216 -4.34 24.29 2.77
N PRO A 217 -4.67 23.57 3.86
CA PRO A 217 -3.66 23.05 4.76
C PRO A 217 -2.67 22.21 3.95
N ARG A 218 -1.40 22.60 4.00
CA ARG A 218 -0.38 22.07 3.08
C ARG A 218 0.10 20.72 3.59
N VAL A 219 -0.54 19.64 3.14
CA VAL A 219 -0.05 18.27 3.32
C VAL A 219 1.37 18.18 2.76
N ARG A 220 2.35 17.75 3.56
CA ARG A 220 3.73 17.62 3.09
C ARG A 220 3.81 16.42 2.16
N ASN A 221 4.58 16.56 1.09
CA ASN A 221 4.82 15.43 0.19
C ASN A 221 5.90 14.52 0.79
N LEU A 222 5.48 13.60 1.66
CA LEU A 222 6.37 12.70 2.41
C LEU A 222 6.66 11.38 1.70
N ILE A 223 5.96 11.09 0.60
CA ILE A 223 6.03 9.82 -0.11
C ILE A 223 6.52 10.10 -1.53
N PRO A 224 7.43 9.28 -2.08
CA PRO A 224 7.79 9.39 -3.48
C PRO A 224 6.57 9.33 -4.40
N ALA A 225 6.55 10.16 -5.44
CA ALA A 225 5.42 10.23 -6.38
C ALA A 225 5.14 8.89 -7.08
N ARG A 226 6.17 8.03 -7.22
CA ARG A 226 6.09 6.74 -7.92
C ARG A 226 6.47 5.58 -7.02
N ASP A 227 6.03 4.40 -7.43
CA ASP A 227 6.55 3.13 -6.94
C ASP A 227 7.45 2.55 -8.03
N ASP A 228 8.72 2.30 -7.71
CA ASP A 228 9.70 1.73 -8.64
C ASP A 228 9.45 0.25 -8.93
N LYS A 229 8.54 -0.39 -8.18
CA LYS A 229 8.15 -1.78 -8.38
C LYS A 229 7.12 -1.91 -9.51
N LEU A 230 7.36 -2.85 -10.42
CA LEU A 230 6.53 -3.12 -11.59
C LEU A 230 5.95 -4.54 -11.56
N ALA A 231 4.80 -4.72 -12.20
CA ALA A 231 4.20 -6.03 -12.35
C ALA A 231 4.96 -6.86 -13.41
N LEU A 232 5.31 -8.10 -13.08
CA LEU A 232 5.89 -9.05 -14.03
C LEU A 232 4.79 -9.91 -14.67
N TYR A 233 4.52 -9.69 -15.96
CA TYR A 233 3.53 -10.45 -16.73
C TYR A 233 4.19 -11.56 -17.55
N VAL A 234 3.85 -12.82 -17.30
CA VAL A 234 4.35 -13.98 -18.05
C VAL A 234 3.22 -14.61 -18.85
N GLN A 235 3.30 -14.51 -20.18
CA GLN A 235 2.19 -14.87 -21.09
C GLN A 235 2.43 -16.12 -21.96
N GLY A 236 3.68 -16.54 -22.13
CA GLY A 236 4.04 -17.66 -23.00
C GLY A 236 3.69 -19.01 -22.39
N GLN A 237 3.06 -19.87 -23.19
CA GLN A 237 2.58 -21.17 -22.72
C GLN A 237 3.72 -22.16 -22.58
N GLY A 238 3.77 -22.87 -21.45
CA GLY A 238 4.88 -23.75 -21.13
C GLY A 238 6.16 -23.01 -20.71
N HIS A 239 6.15 -21.68 -20.62
CA HIS A 239 7.26 -20.94 -20.05
C HIS A 239 7.45 -21.33 -18.58
N SER A 240 8.69 -21.29 -18.11
CA SER A 240 9.04 -21.51 -16.70
C SER A 240 9.65 -20.26 -16.08
N VAL A 241 9.22 -19.91 -14.87
CA VAL A 241 9.82 -18.86 -14.05
C VAL A 241 10.69 -19.52 -12.98
N GLY A 242 11.97 -19.20 -12.99
CA GLY A 242 12.96 -19.69 -12.02
C GLY A 242 13.73 -18.55 -11.36
N LEU A 243 14.49 -18.87 -10.31
CA LEU A 243 15.32 -17.92 -9.60
C LEU A 243 16.81 -18.18 -9.86
N LYS A 244 17.56 -17.11 -10.15
CA LYS A 244 19.01 -17.14 -10.26
C LYS A 244 19.61 -15.92 -9.53
N GLY A 245 20.12 -16.12 -8.32
CA GLY A 245 20.50 -15.01 -7.45
C GLY A 245 19.28 -14.16 -7.09
N GLU A 246 19.36 -12.85 -7.32
CA GLU A 246 18.23 -11.90 -7.11
C GLU A 246 17.39 -11.65 -8.38
N LEU A 247 17.53 -12.51 -9.40
CA LEU A 247 16.83 -12.38 -10.68
C LEU A 247 15.79 -13.49 -10.84
N LEU A 248 14.56 -13.11 -11.17
CA LEU A 248 13.58 -14.01 -11.78
C LEU A 248 13.91 -14.14 -13.26
N GLU A 249 14.17 -15.37 -13.71
CA GLU A 249 14.38 -15.70 -15.12
C GLU A 249 13.12 -16.36 -15.68
N VAL A 250 12.59 -15.81 -16.77
CA VAL A 250 11.53 -16.43 -17.56
C VAL A 250 12.19 -17.16 -18.71
N ARG A 251 11.88 -18.46 -18.85
CA ARG A 251 12.45 -19.31 -19.90
C ARG A 251 11.38 -19.90 -20.78
N ASP A 252 11.62 -19.92 -22.08
CA ASP A 252 10.93 -20.82 -23.01
C ASP A 252 11.83 -22.04 -23.23
N ARG A 253 11.39 -23.19 -22.70
CA ARG A 253 12.20 -24.42 -22.64
C ARG A 253 13.56 -24.18 -21.96
N LYS A 254 14.64 -24.02 -22.74
CA LYS A 254 16.01 -23.79 -22.24
C LYS A 254 16.50 -22.36 -22.45
N GLU A 255 15.79 -21.56 -23.24
CA GLU A 255 16.19 -20.21 -23.61
C GLU A 255 15.61 -19.19 -22.62
N VAL A 256 16.45 -18.25 -22.16
CA VAL A 256 16.00 -17.16 -21.28
C VAL A 256 15.40 -16.06 -22.15
N VAL A 257 14.09 -15.85 -22.03
CA VAL A 257 13.34 -14.86 -22.81
C VAL A 257 13.16 -13.53 -22.08
N ALA A 258 13.23 -13.53 -20.74
CA ALA A 258 13.18 -12.32 -19.93
C ALA A 258 13.86 -12.51 -18.58
N ARG A 259 14.29 -11.39 -17.97
CA ARG A 259 14.79 -11.32 -16.60
C ARG A 259 14.18 -10.13 -15.88
N ALA A 260 13.86 -10.31 -14.60
CA ALA A 260 13.41 -9.24 -13.72
C ALA A 260 14.16 -9.30 -12.39
N ARG A 261 14.59 -8.14 -11.88
CA ARG A 261 15.16 -8.06 -10.52
C ARG A 261 14.04 -8.21 -9.52
N LEU A 262 14.15 -9.18 -8.61
CA LEU A 262 13.07 -9.50 -7.69
C LEU A 262 12.68 -8.29 -6.80
N ARG A 263 13.64 -7.45 -6.41
CA ARG A 263 13.38 -6.18 -5.68
C ARG A 263 12.54 -5.15 -6.42
N GLN A 264 12.41 -5.27 -7.75
CA GLN A 264 11.63 -4.39 -8.62
C GLN A 264 10.29 -5.03 -9.03
N VAL A 265 9.94 -6.20 -8.51
CA VAL A 265 8.69 -6.88 -8.85
C VAL A 265 7.65 -6.57 -7.77
N SER A 266 6.57 -5.89 -8.13
CA SER A 266 5.42 -5.65 -7.23
C SER A 266 4.51 -6.86 -7.13
N GLN A 267 4.30 -7.56 -8.25
CA GLN A 267 3.45 -8.74 -8.35
C GLN A 267 3.89 -9.61 -9.53
N LEU A 268 3.59 -10.91 -9.45
CA LEU A 268 3.85 -11.88 -10.52
C LEU A 268 2.53 -12.36 -11.13
N SER A 269 2.28 -12.04 -12.40
CA SER A 269 1.06 -12.44 -13.12
C SER A 269 1.38 -13.53 -14.15
N LEU A 270 0.90 -14.74 -13.89
CA LEU A 270 1.16 -15.93 -14.70
C LEU A 270 -0.08 -16.27 -15.55
N PHE A 271 0.02 -16.26 -16.88
CA PHE A 271 -1.12 -16.54 -17.77
C PHE A 271 -1.05 -17.93 -18.41
N GLY A 272 -2.12 -18.71 -18.22
CA GLY A 272 -2.24 -20.06 -18.75
C GLY A 272 -1.29 -21.02 -18.02
N ASN A 273 -0.64 -21.89 -18.77
CA ASN A 273 0.18 -22.97 -18.23
C ASN A 273 1.64 -22.53 -18.07
N VAL A 274 1.88 -21.51 -17.25
CA VAL A 274 3.23 -21.08 -16.87
C VAL A 274 3.67 -21.84 -15.63
N GLN A 275 4.88 -22.37 -15.66
CA GLN A 275 5.48 -23.09 -14.54
C GLN A 275 6.22 -22.13 -13.61
N LEU A 276 6.15 -22.37 -12.30
CA LEU A 276 6.90 -21.62 -11.30
C LEU A 276 7.75 -22.60 -10.49
N SER A 277 9.06 -22.38 -10.42
CA SER A 277 9.92 -23.25 -9.61
C SER A 277 9.67 -23.04 -8.11
N ALA A 278 9.89 -24.09 -7.31
CA ALA A 278 9.71 -24.00 -5.85
C ALA A 278 10.61 -22.93 -5.22
N GLN A 279 11.83 -22.75 -5.73
CA GLN A 279 12.76 -21.71 -5.27
C GLN A 279 12.23 -20.31 -5.58
N ALA A 280 11.70 -20.09 -6.78
CA ALA A 280 11.09 -18.81 -7.15
C ALA A 280 9.85 -18.52 -6.31
N LEU A 281 8.99 -19.51 -6.09
CA LEU A 281 7.81 -19.38 -5.22
C LEU A 281 8.19 -18.96 -3.80
N ARG A 282 9.14 -19.66 -3.17
CA ARG A 282 9.58 -19.37 -1.80
C ARG A 282 10.14 -17.95 -1.67
N GLU A 283 10.95 -17.52 -2.63
CA GLU A 283 11.63 -16.22 -2.57
C GLU A 283 10.74 -15.03 -2.96
N VAL A 284 9.74 -15.26 -3.80
CA VAL A 284 8.66 -14.30 -4.10
C VAL A 284 7.77 -14.15 -2.87
N ALA A 285 7.36 -15.25 -2.25
CA ALA A 285 6.52 -15.24 -1.05
C ALA A 285 7.24 -14.62 0.17
N SER A 286 8.55 -14.84 0.35
CA SER A 286 9.33 -14.26 1.45
C SER A 286 9.52 -12.74 1.37
N ARG A 287 9.17 -12.13 0.22
CA ARG A 287 9.21 -10.69 -0.03
C ARG A 287 7.81 -10.08 -0.15
N ASP A 288 6.79 -10.81 0.28
CA ASP A 288 5.39 -10.41 0.24
C ASP A 288 4.88 -10.03 -1.18
N VAL A 289 5.50 -10.59 -2.21
CA VAL A 289 5.08 -10.38 -3.61
C VAL A 289 3.93 -11.34 -3.93
N THR A 290 2.78 -10.78 -4.31
CA THR A 290 1.59 -11.58 -4.63
C THR A 290 1.72 -12.23 -6.02
N ILE A 291 1.32 -13.50 -6.12
CA ILE A 291 1.29 -14.24 -7.39
C ILE A 291 -0.17 -14.42 -7.85
N LEU A 292 -0.46 -13.94 -9.05
CA LEU A 292 -1.76 -14.07 -9.69
C LEU A 292 -1.70 -15.16 -10.77
N HIS A 293 -2.49 -16.22 -10.58
CA HIS A 293 -2.63 -17.29 -11.56
C HIS A 293 -3.84 -17.01 -12.44
N LEU A 294 -3.59 -16.78 -13.73
CA LEU A 294 -4.59 -16.31 -14.69
C LEU A 294 -4.83 -17.37 -15.76
N SER A 295 -6.07 -17.52 -16.22
CA SER A 295 -6.37 -18.30 -17.40
C SER A 295 -5.80 -17.66 -18.67
N TYR A 296 -5.85 -18.38 -19.80
CA TYR A 296 -5.49 -17.85 -21.11
C TYR A 296 -6.19 -16.55 -21.47
N GLY A 297 -7.44 -16.36 -21.02
CA GLY A 297 -8.24 -15.16 -21.25
C GLY A 297 -8.03 -14.07 -20.20
N GLY A 298 -7.13 -14.28 -19.24
CA GLY A 298 -6.88 -13.36 -18.14
C GLY A 298 -7.91 -13.45 -17.00
N TRP A 299 -8.66 -14.54 -16.86
CA TRP A 299 -9.51 -14.74 -15.68
C TRP A 299 -8.66 -15.15 -14.49
N LEU A 300 -8.90 -14.59 -13.31
CA LEU A 300 -8.18 -14.97 -12.09
C LEU A 300 -8.65 -16.36 -11.63
N SER A 301 -7.72 -17.31 -11.60
CA SER A 301 -7.96 -18.70 -11.19
C SER A 301 -7.52 -18.96 -9.76
N ALA A 302 -6.40 -18.36 -9.35
CA ALA A 302 -5.90 -18.46 -7.98
C ALA A 302 -5.03 -17.25 -7.64
N VAL A 303 -4.92 -16.99 -6.34
CA VAL A 303 -3.97 -16.04 -5.77
C VAL A 303 -3.08 -16.83 -4.82
N THR A 304 -1.77 -16.70 -4.95
CA THR A 304 -0.82 -17.23 -3.96
C THR A 304 -0.17 -16.06 -3.25
N THR A 305 -0.34 -16.02 -1.94
CA THR A 305 0.23 -15.01 -1.04
C THR A 305 1.09 -15.69 0.01
N PRO A 306 1.96 -14.95 0.70
CA PRO A 306 2.38 -15.31 2.06
C PRO A 306 1.17 -15.54 2.99
N PRO A 307 1.37 -16.01 4.23
CA PRO A 307 0.32 -15.99 5.24
C PRO A 307 -0.40 -14.63 5.28
N PRO A 308 -1.71 -14.61 5.58
CA PRO A 308 -2.50 -13.38 5.51
C PRO A 308 -1.87 -12.24 6.30
N HIS A 309 -2.09 -11.02 5.82
CA HIS A 309 -1.60 -9.81 6.44
C HIS A 309 -1.89 -9.80 7.96
N LYS A 310 -0.88 -9.43 8.74
CA LYS A 310 -0.89 -9.59 10.20
C LYS A 310 -1.82 -8.60 10.91
N ASN A 311 -2.21 -7.53 10.24
CA ASN A 311 -3.21 -6.56 10.69
C ASN A 311 -4.63 -7.18 10.78
N ILE A 312 -4.87 -7.95 11.83
CA ILE A 312 -6.16 -8.59 12.11
C ILE A 312 -7.21 -7.59 12.58
N GLU A 313 -6.79 -6.47 13.17
CA GLU A 313 -7.70 -5.42 13.66
C GLU A 313 -8.52 -4.83 12.52
N LEU A 314 -7.86 -4.46 11.42
CA LEU A 314 -8.51 -3.95 10.24
C LEU A 314 -9.53 -4.95 9.68
N ARG A 315 -9.15 -6.23 9.55
CA ARG A 315 -10.08 -7.28 9.09
C ARG A 315 -11.27 -7.44 10.02
N ARG A 316 -11.08 -7.39 11.34
CA ARG A 316 -12.20 -7.43 12.29
C ARG A 316 -13.14 -6.26 12.08
N ARG A 317 -12.63 -5.04 11.92
CA ARG A 317 -13.43 -3.84 11.65
C ARG A 317 -14.15 -3.92 10.31
N GLN A 318 -13.49 -4.41 9.27
CA GLN A 318 -14.10 -4.66 7.96
C GLN A 318 -15.31 -5.59 8.08
N PHE A 319 -15.16 -6.71 8.79
CA PHE A 319 -16.23 -7.70 8.94
C PHE A 319 -17.41 -7.14 9.75
N GLN A 320 -17.12 -6.37 10.80
CA GLN A 320 -18.15 -5.68 11.58
C GLN A 320 -18.89 -4.63 10.74
N ALA A 321 -18.15 -3.79 10.00
CA ALA A 321 -18.72 -2.76 9.14
C ALA A 321 -19.55 -3.36 7.98
N ALA A 322 -19.12 -4.47 7.39
CA ALA A 322 -19.85 -5.16 6.34
C ALA A 322 -21.18 -5.75 6.82
N ALA A 323 -21.32 -6.02 8.13
CA ALA A 323 -22.57 -6.44 8.74
C ALA A 323 -23.53 -5.27 9.05
N ASP A 324 -23.02 -4.03 9.09
CA ASP A 324 -23.80 -2.81 9.33
C ASP A 324 -24.33 -2.22 8.01
N LYS A 325 -25.65 -2.27 7.83
CA LYS A 325 -26.31 -1.76 6.62
C LYS A 325 -26.13 -0.26 6.41
N ALA A 326 -26.05 0.53 7.48
CA ALA A 326 -25.88 1.97 7.40
C ALA A 326 -24.47 2.33 6.92
N ILE A 327 -23.45 1.66 7.47
CA ILE A 327 -22.06 1.83 7.03
C ILE A 327 -21.88 1.36 5.59
N CYS A 328 -22.43 0.18 5.24
CA CYS A 328 -22.41 -0.31 3.86
C CYS A 328 -23.03 0.69 2.88
N LEU A 329 -24.20 1.25 3.21
CA LEU A 329 -24.86 2.24 2.37
C LEU A 329 -24.04 3.54 2.27
N TYR A 330 -23.46 4.02 3.36
CA TYR A 330 -22.59 5.21 3.37
C TYR A 330 -21.41 5.04 2.40
N LEU A 331 -20.65 3.95 2.54
CA LEU A 331 -19.50 3.66 1.67
C LEU A 331 -19.93 3.43 0.21
N ALA A 332 -21.02 2.69 -0.01
CA ALA A 332 -21.55 2.47 -1.34
C ALA A 332 -21.91 3.78 -2.06
N ARG A 333 -22.53 4.73 -1.36
CA ARG A 333 -22.86 6.05 -1.92
C ARG A 333 -21.58 6.79 -2.34
N ALA A 334 -20.53 6.76 -1.53
CA ALA A 334 -19.24 7.36 -1.85
C ALA A 334 -18.65 6.76 -3.14
N PHE A 335 -18.53 5.42 -3.23
CA PHE A 335 -17.99 4.74 -4.41
C PHE A 335 -18.78 5.06 -5.69
N VAL A 336 -20.11 5.04 -5.62
CA VAL A 336 -20.99 5.32 -6.77
C VAL A 336 -20.93 6.81 -7.16
N SER A 337 -20.89 7.72 -6.18
CA SER A 337 -20.76 9.16 -6.44
C SER A 337 -19.44 9.48 -7.13
N GLY A 338 -18.33 8.88 -6.65
CA GLY A 338 -17.01 8.98 -7.26
C GLY A 338 -17.00 8.47 -8.70
N LYS A 339 -17.57 7.29 -8.94
CA LYS A 339 -17.74 6.73 -10.29
C LYS A 339 -18.46 7.68 -11.23
N ILE A 340 -19.65 8.14 -10.84
CA ILE A 340 -20.49 9.02 -11.69
C ILE A 340 -19.75 10.33 -11.99
N ARG A 341 -19.08 10.91 -10.99
CA ARG A 341 -18.29 12.13 -11.16
C ARG A 341 -17.14 11.92 -12.13
N ASN A 342 -16.34 10.87 -11.97
CA ASN A 342 -15.22 10.57 -12.86
C ASN A 342 -15.68 10.23 -14.29
N SER A 343 -16.76 9.47 -14.44
CA SER A 343 -17.38 9.19 -15.75
C SER A 343 -17.84 10.48 -16.45
N ARG A 344 -18.50 11.38 -15.72
CA ARG A 344 -18.93 12.68 -16.24
C ARG A 344 -17.75 13.56 -16.63
N THR A 345 -16.69 13.62 -15.82
CA THR A 345 -15.46 14.36 -16.13
C THR A 345 -14.79 13.81 -17.38
N LEU A 346 -14.69 12.48 -17.52
CA LEU A 346 -14.08 11.85 -18.70
C LEU A 346 -14.85 12.18 -19.98
N LEU A 347 -16.19 12.10 -19.95
CA LEU A 347 -17.05 12.48 -21.08
C LEU A 347 -16.84 13.94 -21.47
N ARG A 348 -16.91 14.87 -20.50
CA ARG A 348 -16.75 16.30 -20.76
C ARG A 348 -15.41 16.65 -21.41
N ARG A 349 -14.36 15.88 -21.11
CA ARG A 349 -13.02 16.11 -21.65
C ARG A 349 -12.79 15.53 -23.04
N ASN A 350 -13.43 14.40 -23.37
CA ASN A 350 -13.06 13.61 -24.54
C ASN A 350 -14.15 13.53 -25.61
N ALA A 351 -15.41 13.75 -25.26
CA ALA A 351 -16.51 13.61 -26.21
C ALA A 351 -16.48 14.76 -27.24
N ARG A 352 -16.55 14.41 -28.54
CA ARG A 352 -16.57 15.38 -29.65
C ARG A 352 -17.82 16.26 -29.63
N GLN A 353 -18.99 15.63 -29.42
CA GLN A 353 -20.28 16.29 -29.30
C GLN A 353 -21.03 15.65 -28.14
N LEU A 354 -21.08 16.36 -27.01
CA LEU A 354 -21.79 15.91 -25.82
C LEU A 354 -23.02 16.77 -25.61
N HIS A 355 -24.20 16.16 -25.71
CA HIS A 355 -25.43 16.89 -25.46
C HIS A 355 -25.49 17.36 -23.99
N PRO A 356 -25.78 18.64 -23.72
CA PRO A 356 -25.84 19.18 -22.35
C PRO A 356 -26.79 18.43 -21.41
N HIS A 357 -27.86 17.85 -21.94
CA HIS A 357 -28.81 17.07 -21.14
C HIS A 357 -28.18 15.83 -20.49
N ILE A 358 -27.18 15.19 -21.12
CA ILE A 358 -26.50 14.02 -20.56
C ILE A 358 -25.65 14.43 -19.35
N THR A 359 -24.89 15.52 -19.47
CA THR A 359 -24.04 15.99 -18.37
C THR A 359 -24.87 16.49 -17.18
N HIS A 360 -26.05 17.06 -17.44
CA HIS A 360 -27.03 17.41 -16.42
C HIS A 360 -27.60 16.17 -15.73
N ARG A 361 -28.12 15.20 -16.51
CA ARG A 361 -28.67 13.95 -15.97
C ARG A 361 -27.67 13.17 -15.14
N MET A 362 -26.39 13.12 -15.54
CA MET A 362 -25.35 12.49 -14.74
C MET A 362 -25.05 13.26 -13.45
N ALA A 363 -25.09 14.60 -13.48
CA ALA A 363 -24.96 15.40 -12.26
C ALA A 363 -26.13 15.15 -11.30
N GLU A 364 -27.36 15.12 -11.80
CA GLU A 364 -28.55 14.77 -11.00
C GLU A 364 -28.50 13.34 -10.47
N ALA A 365 -28.04 12.38 -11.27
CA ALA A 365 -27.86 10.99 -10.83
C ALA A 365 -26.87 10.89 -9.67
N ARG A 366 -25.77 11.66 -9.71
CA ARG A 366 -24.82 11.78 -8.59
C ARG A 366 -25.51 12.32 -7.32
N HIS A 367 -26.22 13.45 -7.43
CA HIS A 367 -26.92 14.05 -6.29
C HIS A 367 -27.98 13.11 -5.67
N ARG A 368 -28.66 12.31 -6.50
CA ARG A 368 -29.59 11.28 -6.02
C ARG A 368 -28.86 10.12 -5.37
N ALA A 369 -27.73 9.68 -5.93
CA ALA A 369 -26.89 8.63 -5.35
C ALA A 369 -26.42 9.02 -3.94
N ASP A 370 -25.98 10.26 -3.73
CA ASP A 370 -25.57 10.78 -2.41
C ASP A 370 -26.68 10.67 -1.34
N LYS A 371 -27.96 10.62 -1.76
CA LYS A 371 -29.15 10.57 -0.90
C LYS A 371 -29.91 9.22 -0.95
N ALA A 372 -29.40 8.21 -1.65
CA ALA A 372 -30.12 6.96 -1.90
C ALA A 372 -30.45 6.21 -0.60
N ALA A 373 -31.71 5.87 -0.33
CA ALA A 373 -32.11 5.30 0.97
C ALA A 373 -31.75 3.81 1.17
N SER A 374 -31.37 3.11 0.10
CA SER A 374 -30.96 1.70 0.15
C SER A 374 -29.96 1.34 -0.95
N LEU A 375 -29.31 0.19 -0.81
CA LEU A 375 -28.36 -0.34 -1.81
C LEU A 375 -29.06 -0.66 -3.15
N GLU A 376 -30.31 -1.12 -3.11
CA GLU A 376 -31.11 -1.42 -4.30
C GLU A 376 -31.43 -0.15 -5.10
N GLN A 377 -31.84 0.92 -4.41
CA GLN A 377 -32.06 2.22 -5.04
C GLN A 377 -30.77 2.76 -5.66
N LEU A 378 -29.66 2.66 -4.91
CA LEU A 378 -28.36 3.11 -5.37
C LEU A 378 -27.89 2.33 -6.61
N LEU A 379 -28.10 1.01 -6.65
CA LEU A 379 -27.80 0.16 -7.82
C LEU A 379 -28.62 0.59 -9.05
N GLY A 380 -29.89 0.94 -8.86
CA GLY A 380 -30.72 1.49 -9.95
C GLY A 380 -30.19 2.82 -10.49
N MET A 381 -29.73 3.71 -9.61
CA MET A 381 -29.14 5.00 -9.98
C MET A 381 -27.79 4.82 -10.69
N GLU A 382 -26.92 3.95 -10.19
CA GLU A 382 -25.66 3.56 -10.82
C GLU A 382 -25.91 3.01 -12.23
N GLY A 383 -26.86 2.09 -12.37
CA GLY A 383 -27.19 1.48 -13.67
C GLY A 383 -27.73 2.50 -14.67
N SER A 384 -28.54 3.46 -14.22
CA SER A 384 -29.03 4.55 -15.08
C SER A 384 -27.89 5.46 -15.54
N ALA A 385 -27.01 5.89 -14.62
CA ALA A 385 -25.87 6.74 -14.96
C ALA A 385 -24.88 6.02 -15.88
N ALA A 386 -24.63 4.73 -15.65
CA ALA A 386 -23.80 3.90 -16.52
C ALA A 386 -24.40 3.76 -17.93
N ARG A 387 -25.72 3.65 -18.06
CA ARG A 387 -26.40 3.60 -19.36
C ARG A 387 -26.17 4.89 -20.14
N ASP A 388 -26.39 6.05 -19.52
CA ASP A 388 -26.19 7.36 -20.15
C ASP A 388 -24.72 7.55 -20.55
N TYR A 389 -23.79 7.11 -19.69
CA TYR A 389 -22.36 7.14 -19.96
C TYR A 389 -21.96 6.27 -21.16
N PHE A 390 -22.35 4.99 -21.17
CA PHE A 390 -21.96 4.07 -22.25
C PHE A 390 -22.66 4.39 -23.57
N ALA A 391 -23.90 4.89 -23.55
CA ALA A 391 -24.57 5.39 -24.76
C ALA A 391 -23.81 6.55 -25.42
N SER A 392 -23.04 7.31 -24.63
CA SER A 392 -22.24 8.44 -25.10
C SER A 392 -20.77 8.09 -25.33
N PHE A 393 -20.35 6.85 -25.08
CA PHE A 393 -18.93 6.47 -25.07
C PHE A 393 -18.28 6.55 -26.44
N SER A 394 -18.99 6.18 -27.50
CA SER A 394 -18.52 6.27 -28.89
C SER A 394 -18.13 7.69 -29.29
N GLN A 395 -18.72 8.72 -28.67
CA GLN A 395 -18.37 10.12 -28.91
C GLN A 395 -16.95 10.48 -28.46
N MET A 396 -16.33 9.67 -27.60
CA MET A 396 -14.93 9.82 -27.18
C MET A 396 -13.95 9.09 -28.11
N LEU A 397 -14.44 8.25 -29.03
CA LEU A 397 -13.63 7.49 -29.96
C LEU A 397 -13.40 8.30 -31.24
N LYS A 398 -12.14 8.63 -31.50
CA LYS A 398 -11.69 9.38 -32.67
C LYS A 398 -11.46 8.44 -33.85
N VAL A 399 -12.52 7.78 -34.29
CA VAL A 399 -12.51 6.93 -35.49
C VAL A 399 -12.39 7.85 -36.72
N THR A 400 -11.27 7.78 -37.43
CA THR A 400 -10.99 8.58 -38.64
C THR A 400 -10.77 7.73 -39.90
N ASP A 401 -10.78 6.41 -39.77
CA ASP A 401 -10.46 5.44 -40.82
C ASP A 401 -11.65 4.47 -40.95
N GLU A 402 -12.09 4.15 -42.18
CA GLU A 402 -13.23 3.25 -42.44
C GLU A 402 -13.01 1.85 -41.85
N SER A 403 -11.75 1.43 -41.67
CA SER A 403 -11.38 0.18 -41.00
C SER A 403 -11.70 0.16 -39.49
N LEU A 404 -11.97 1.31 -38.88
CA LEU A 404 -12.30 1.47 -37.46
C LEU A 404 -13.81 1.41 -37.18
N THR A 405 -14.67 1.22 -38.20
CA THR A 405 -16.10 0.92 -38.03
C THR A 405 -16.36 -0.33 -37.18
N ALA A 406 -15.39 -1.24 -37.09
CA ALA A 406 -15.39 -2.38 -36.17
C ALA A 406 -15.41 -1.99 -34.67
N PHE A 407 -15.17 -0.72 -34.33
CA PHE A 407 -15.26 -0.19 -32.96
C PHE A 407 -16.55 0.60 -32.69
N ASP A 408 -17.60 0.39 -33.51
CA ASP A 408 -18.93 0.94 -33.23
C ASP A 408 -19.47 0.37 -31.91
N PHE A 409 -19.58 1.25 -30.92
CA PHE A 409 -19.93 0.89 -29.54
C PHE A 409 -21.25 1.53 -29.17
N THR A 410 -22.26 0.68 -29.00
CA THR A 410 -23.62 1.10 -28.66
C THR A 410 -23.93 0.93 -27.17
N SER A 411 -23.45 -0.16 -26.56
CA SER A 411 -23.72 -0.47 -25.16
C SER A 411 -22.69 -1.43 -24.56
N ARG A 412 -22.63 -1.46 -23.23
CA ARG A 412 -21.75 -2.38 -22.50
C ARG A 412 -22.33 -3.80 -22.47
N ASN A 413 -21.61 -4.77 -23.00
CA ASN A 413 -21.92 -6.19 -22.89
C ASN A 413 -20.72 -7.03 -22.43
N ARG A 414 -20.93 -7.97 -21.50
CA ARG A 414 -19.82 -8.59 -20.75
C ARG A 414 -19.46 -10.02 -21.16
N ARG A 415 -20.45 -10.90 -21.37
CA ARG A 415 -20.22 -12.36 -21.45
C ARG A 415 -21.08 -13.03 -22.54
N PRO A 416 -20.49 -13.41 -23.69
CA PRO A 416 -19.18 -12.96 -24.18
C PRO A 416 -19.20 -11.49 -24.67
N PRO A 417 -18.04 -10.79 -24.71
CA PRO A 417 -17.92 -9.52 -25.44
C PRO A 417 -18.25 -9.72 -26.92
N ARG A 418 -19.05 -8.81 -27.50
CA ARG A 418 -19.61 -8.96 -28.86
C ARG A 418 -18.96 -8.00 -29.86
N ASP A 419 -18.06 -7.15 -29.39
CA ASP A 419 -17.30 -6.20 -30.16
C ASP A 419 -15.92 -5.98 -29.51
N PRO A 420 -14.96 -5.43 -30.26
CA PRO A 420 -13.62 -5.12 -29.79
C PRO A 420 -13.55 -4.18 -28.57
N VAL A 421 -14.43 -3.16 -28.48
CA VAL A 421 -14.42 -2.19 -27.37
C VAL A 421 -14.83 -2.88 -26.07
N ASN A 422 -15.88 -3.69 -26.10
CA ASN A 422 -16.30 -4.50 -24.96
C ASN A 422 -15.25 -5.55 -24.58
N ALA A 423 -14.47 -6.08 -25.53
CA ALA A 423 -13.36 -6.98 -25.24
C ALA A 423 -12.24 -6.25 -24.48
N LEU A 424 -11.86 -5.04 -24.91
CA LEU A 424 -10.87 -4.20 -24.22
C LEU A 424 -11.33 -3.78 -22.82
N LEU A 425 -12.54 -3.23 -22.69
CA LEU A 425 -13.12 -2.83 -21.40
C LEU A 425 -13.20 -4.01 -20.43
N SER A 426 -13.61 -5.18 -20.90
CA SER A 426 -13.70 -6.38 -20.05
C SER A 426 -12.32 -6.83 -19.57
N PHE A 427 -11.32 -6.81 -20.46
CA PHE A 427 -9.95 -7.16 -20.10
C PHE A 427 -9.36 -6.17 -19.08
N LEU A 428 -9.48 -4.87 -19.33
CA LEU A 428 -8.93 -3.83 -18.46
C LEU A 428 -9.65 -3.74 -17.10
N TYR A 429 -10.97 -3.95 -17.05
CA TYR A 429 -11.67 -4.07 -15.76
C TYR A 429 -11.20 -5.29 -14.97
N ALA A 430 -10.93 -6.41 -15.63
CA ALA A 430 -10.38 -7.59 -14.97
C ALA A 430 -8.95 -7.32 -14.45
N MET A 431 -8.11 -6.60 -15.20
CA MET A 431 -6.78 -6.20 -14.75
C MET A 431 -6.84 -5.22 -13.57
N LEU A 432 -7.67 -4.18 -13.66
CA LEU A 432 -7.88 -3.21 -12.59
C LEU A 432 -8.41 -3.86 -11.31
N THR A 433 -9.33 -4.81 -11.43
CA THR A 433 -9.82 -5.58 -10.27
C THR A 433 -8.68 -6.33 -9.58
N LYS A 434 -7.77 -6.94 -10.35
CA LYS A 434 -6.65 -7.70 -9.77
C LYS A 434 -5.61 -6.79 -9.11
N GLU A 435 -5.32 -5.66 -9.74
CA GLU A 435 -4.46 -4.65 -9.15
C GLU A 435 -5.00 -4.23 -7.79
N MET A 436 -6.31 -3.95 -7.71
CA MET A 436 -6.96 -3.62 -6.45
C MET A 436 -6.99 -4.79 -5.45
N VAL A 437 -7.10 -6.05 -5.91
CA VAL A 437 -6.97 -7.22 -5.02
C VAL A 437 -5.58 -7.24 -4.38
N VAL A 438 -4.52 -7.01 -5.15
CA VAL A 438 -3.14 -6.97 -4.62
C VAL A 438 -2.96 -5.79 -3.67
N THR A 439 -3.45 -4.61 -4.02
CA THR A 439 -3.43 -3.43 -3.13
C THR A 439 -4.16 -3.70 -1.81
N LEU A 440 -5.35 -4.32 -1.86
CA LEU A 440 -6.14 -4.63 -0.66
C LEU A 440 -5.47 -5.68 0.23
N ILE A 441 -4.86 -6.71 -0.35
CA ILE A 441 -4.07 -7.70 0.40
C ILE A 441 -2.92 -7.00 1.12
N GLY A 442 -2.17 -6.14 0.41
CA GLY A 442 -1.05 -5.39 0.97
C GLY A 442 -1.47 -4.35 2.02
N ALA A 443 -2.69 -3.82 1.94
CA ALA A 443 -3.26 -2.92 2.95
C ALA A 443 -3.90 -3.68 4.15
N GLY A 444 -3.98 -5.01 4.09
CA GLY A 444 -4.49 -5.84 5.18
C GLY A 444 -5.99 -6.14 5.16
N PHE A 445 -6.68 -5.88 4.06
CA PHE A 445 -8.10 -6.22 3.88
C PHE A 445 -8.32 -7.67 3.44
N ASP A 446 -9.54 -8.16 3.63
CA ASP A 446 -10.08 -9.27 2.83
C ASP A 446 -10.68 -8.71 1.52
N PRO A 447 -10.11 -9.00 0.33
CA PRO A 447 -10.60 -8.44 -0.93
C PRO A 447 -12.00 -8.91 -1.34
N TYR A 448 -12.53 -9.97 -0.72
CA TYR A 448 -13.79 -10.59 -1.09
C TYR A 448 -14.99 -10.07 -0.29
N LEU A 449 -14.76 -9.31 0.78
CA LEU A 449 -15.82 -8.74 1.61
C LEU A 449 -16.00 -7.25 1.33
N GLY A 450 -16.89 -6.92 0.39
CA GLY A 450 -17.25 -5.55 0.02
C GLY A 450 -18.43 -4.97 0.82
N PHE A 451 -18.73 -3.71 0.55
CA PHE A 451 -19.79 -2.92 1.17
C PHE A 451 -20.95 -2.62 0.20
N PHE A 452 -20.65 -2.48 -1.11
CA PHE A 452 -21.65 -2.23 -2.14
C PHE A 452 -21.98 -3.51 -2.91
N HIS A 453 -20.97 -4.16 -3.49
CA HIS A 453 -21.16 -5.42 -4.17
C HIS A 453 -21.39 -6.55 -3.16
N GLN A 454 -22.59 -7.14 -3.21
CA GLN A 454 -22.92 -8.28 -2.36
C GLN A 454 -21.98 -9.47 -2.62
N PRO A 455 -21.51 -10.17 -1.56
CA PRO A 455 -20.68 -11.36 -1.70
C PRO A 455 -21.35 -12.39 -2.61
N ARG A 456 -20.66 -12.77 -3.67
CA ARG A 456 -21.03 -13.90 -4.54
C ARG A 456 -19.81 -14.81 -4.62
N TYR A 457 -20.05 -16.12 -4.72
CA TYR A 457 -18.97 -17.10 -4.76
C TYR A 457 -17.88 -16.73 -5.78
N GLY A 458 -16.63 -16.62 -5.31
CA GLY A 458 -15.46 -16.32 -6.13
C GLY A 458 -15.36 -14.88 -6.67
N ARG A 459 -16.15 -13.92 -6.17
CA ARG A 459 -16.12 -12.52 -6.63
C ARG A 459 -15.43 -11.62 -5.60
N PRO A 460 -14.30 -10.95 -5.94
CA PRO A 460 -13.61 -10.05 -5.00
C PRO A 460 -14.39 -8.74 -4.84
N ALA A 461 -15.39 -8.75 -3.95
CA ALA A 461 -16.38 -7.69 -3.85
C ALA A 461 -15.79 -6.33 -3.44
N LEU A 462 -14.89 -6.29 -2.45
CA LEU A 462 -14.27 -5.03 -2.02
C LEU A 462 -13.39 -4.44 -3.11
N ALA A 463 -12.63 -5.28 -3.82
CA ALA A 463 -11.86 -4.81 -4.96
C ALA A 463 -12.77 -4.20 -6.03
N LEU A 464 -13.94 -4.81 -6.27
CA LEU A 464 -14.90 -4.28 -7.23
C LEU A 464 -15.57 -2.99 -6.80
N ASP A 465 -15.74 -2.77 -5.49
CA ASP A 465 -16.25 -1.52 -4.92
C ASP A 465 -15.26 -0.38 -5.16
N LEU A 466 -14.01 -0.53 -4.72
CA LEU A 466 -13.00 0.51 -4.83
C LEU A 466 -12.66 0.87 -6.28
N ILE A 467 -12.64 -0.10 -7.20
CA ILE A 467 -12.35 0.22 -8.61
C ILE A 467 -13.45 1.06 -9.26
N GLU A 468 -14.65 1.19 -8.69
CA GLU A 468 -15.70 2.01 -9.30
C GLU A 468 -15.24 3.47 -9.47
N GLU A 469 -14.42 3.98 -8.55
CA GLU A 469 -13.80 5.31 -8.64
C GLU A 469 -12.82 5.40 -9.82
N PHE A 470 -12.12 4.30 -10.12
CA PHE A 470 -10.98 4.28 -11.05
C PHE A 470 -11.32 3.76 -12.45
N ARG A 471 -12.48 3.12 -12.65
CA ARG A 471 -12.87 2.60 -13.98
C ARG A 471 -12.79 3.66 -15.08
N PRO A 472 -13.34 4.88 -14.90
CA PRO A 472 -13.24 5.92 -15.93
C PRO A 472 -11.80 6.43 -16.07
N LEU A 473 -11.09 6.55 -14.95
CA LEU A 473 -9.77 7.18 -14.88
C LEU A 473 -8.66 6.30 -15.43
N ILE A 474 -8.81 4.98 -15.37
CA ILE A 474 -7.79 4.01 -15.77
C ILE A 474 -8.29 3.24 -16.97
N ALA A 475 -9.17 2.27 -16.76
CA ALA A 475 -9.55 1.32 -17.79
C ALA A 475 -10.19 2.00 -19.01
N ASP A 476 -11.20 2.84 -18.81
CA ASP A 476 -11.90 3.50 -19.92
C ASP A 476 -10.97 4.46 -20.66
N SER A 477 -10.18 5.25 -19.92
CA SER A 477 -9.19 6.16 -20.51
C SER A 477 -8.13 5.43 -21.35
N VAL A 478 -7.71 4.23 -20.94
CA VAL A 478 -6.76 3.40 -21.70
C VAL A 478 -7.41 2.87 -22.97
N VAL A 479 -8.67 2.43 -22.91
CA VAL A 479 -9.41 2.02 -24.12
C VAL A 479 -9.50 3.17 -25.12
N ILE A 480 -9.91 4.35 -24.66
CA ILE A 480 -10.02 5.55 -25.49
C ILE A 480 -8.66 5.88 -26.10
N GLY A 481 -7.59 5.89 -25.29
CA GLY A 481 -6.22 6.14 -25.74
C GLY A 481 -5.78 5.17 -26.83
N LEU A 482 -5.85 3.86 -26.56
CA LEU A 482 -5.42 2.80 -27.48
C LEU A 482 -6.11 2.86 -28.86
N ILE A 483 -7.41 3.17 -28.88
CA ILE A 483 -8.18 3.29 -30.12
C ILE A 483 -7.82 4.60 -30.82
N ASN A 484 -7.78 5.72 -30.10
CA ASN A 484 -7.56 7.04 -30.69
C ASN A 484 -6.13 7.23 -31.23
N THR A 485 -5.13 6.54 -30.64
CA THR A 485 -3.75 6.54 -31.14
C THR A 485 -3.50 5.47 -32.22
N GLY A 486 -4.45 4.55 -32.43
CA GLY A 486 -4.30 3.44 -33.37
C GLY A 486 -3.29 2.36 -32.93
N GLU A 487 -2.90 2.34 -31.66
CA GLU A 487 -2.05 1.29 -31.05
C GLU A 487 -2.72 -0.08 -31.08
N ILE A 488 -4.06 -0.11 -31.04
CA ILE A 488 -4.87 -1.31 -31.24
C ILE A 488 -5.73 -1.15 -32.50
N ARG A 489 -5.77 -2.22 -33.30
CA ARG A 489 -6.51 -2.30 -34.56
C ARG A 489 -7.38 -3.55 -34.61
N PRO A 490 -8.35 -3.65 -35.52
CA PRO A 490 -9.23 -4.83 -35.61
C PRO A 490 -8.46 -6.15 -35.79
N LYS A 491 -7.30 -6.11 -36.46
CA LYS A 491 -6.40 -7.27 -36.64
C LYS A 491 -5.91 -7.90 -35.34
N ASP A 492 -5.97 -7.18 -34.22
CA ASP A 492 -5.51 -7.62 -32.91
C ASP A 492 -6.54 -8.46 -32.17
N PHE A 493 -7.72 -8.62 -32.75
CA PHE A 493 -8.80 -9.42 -32.21
C PHE A 493 -8.98 -10.71 -33.01
N ILE A 494 -9.51 -11.71 -32.34
CA ILE A 494 -10.06 -12.92 -32.94
C ILE A 494 -11.57 -12.88 -32.70
N ALA A 495 -12.34 -12.93 -33.78
CA ALA A 495 -13.79 -13.12 -33.72
C ALA A 495 -14.12 -14.61 -33.87
N ARG A 496 -14.86 -15.19 -32.92
CA ARG A 496 -15.34 -16.59 -32.97
C ARG A 496 -16.78 -16.66 -32.46
N ALA A 497 -17.69 -17.21 -33.25
CA ALA A 497 -19.09 -17.42 -32.87
C ALA A 497 -19.75 -16.17 -32.24
N GLY A 498 -19.49 -14.98 -32.81
CA GLY A 498 -20.02 -13.71 -32.29
C GLY A 498 -19.33 -13.18 -31.01
N SER A 499 -18.25 -13.81 -30.57
CA SER A 499 -17.40 -13.34 -29.45
C SER A 499 -16.08 -12.76 -29.94
N PHE A 500 -15.59 -11.72 -29.26
CA PHE A 500 -14.30 -11.08 -29.55
C PHE A 500 -13.30 -11.33 -28.41
N ALA A 501 -12.08 -11.71 -28.77
CA ALA A 501 -10.97 -11.90 -27.82
C ALA A 501 -9.66 -11.28 -28.36
N LEU A 502 -8.81 -10.80 -27.46
CA LEU A 502 -7.50 -10.25 -27.80
C LEU A 502 -6.50 -11.36 -28.18
N LYS A 503 -5.79 -11.16 -29.29
CA LYS A 503 -4.57 -11.92 -29.63
C LYS A 503 -3.44 -11.57 -28.64
N THR A 504 -2.43 -12.43 -28.56
CA THR A 504 -1.28 -12.26 -27.66
C THR A 504 -0.57 -10.90 -27.86
N GLU A 505 -0.26 -10.53 -29.10
CA GLU A 505 0.39 -9.24 -29.40
C GLU A 505 -0.50 -8.04 -29.04
N GLY A 506 -1.81 -8.12 -29.33
CA GLY A 506 -2.77 -7.10 -28.92
C GLY A 506 -2.84 -6.95 -27.40
N ARG A 507 -2.86 -8.08 -26.67
CA ARG A 507 -2.87 -8.10 -25.22
C ARG A 507 -1.60 -7.48 -24.62
N LYS A 508 -0.43 -7.77 -25.20
CA LYS A 508 0.83 -7.17 -24.78
C LYS A 508 0.77 -5.64 -24.87
N ARG A 509 0.32 -5.09 -26.00
CA ARG A 509 0.15 -3.64 -26.17
C ARG A 509 -0.86 -3.03 -25.20
N VAL A 510 -1.98 -3.72 -24.93
CA VAL A 510 -2.97 -3.30 -23.92
C VAL A 510 -2.35 -3.25 -22.52
N LEU A 511 -1.56 -4.26 -22.14
CA LEU A 511 -0.88 -4.30 -20.85
C LEU A 511 0.16 -3.18 -20.73
N GLU A 512 0.96 -2.93 -21.77
CA GLU A 512 1.93 -1.82 -21.79
C GLU A 512 1.23 -0.47 -21.61
N ALA A 513 0.11 -0.22 -22.31
CA ALA A 513 -0.66 1.01 -22.15
C ALA A 513 -1.31 1.13 -20.76
N TYR A 514 -1.77 0.01 -20.19
CA TYR A 514 -2.31 -0.03 -18.84
C TYR A 514 -1.24 0.32 -17.79
N GLU A 515 -0.05 -0.27 -17.87
CA GLU A 515 1.07 0.03 -16.97
C GLU A 515 1.51 1.50 -17.08
N ARG A 516 1.62 2.03 -18.31
CA ARG A 516 1.89 3.47 -18.52
C ARG A 516 0.84 4.36 -17.86
N ARG A 517 -0.43 3.95 -17.88
CA ARG A 517 -1.51 4.69 -17.23
C ARG A 517 -1.40 4.66 -15.71
N LEU A 518 -1.05 3.51 -15.13
CA LEU A 518 -0.84 3.39 -13.68
C LEU A 518 0.34 4.23 -13.18
N ASP A 519 1.38 4.38 -14.00
CA ASP A 519 2.56 5.22 -13.69
C ASP A 519 2.33 6.72 -13.94
N THR A 520 1.22 7.09 -14.59
CA THR A 520 0.90 8.50 -14.82
C THR A 520 0.65 9.22 -13.49
N GLU A 521 1.34 10.32 -13.29
CA GLU A 521 1.17 11.20 -12.13
C GLU A 521 -0.11 12.03 -12.23
N VAL A 522 -0.76 12.22 -11.09
CA VAL A 522 -1.96 13.04 -10.91
C VAL A 522 -1.83 13.82 -9.61
N THR A 523 -2.30 15.07 -9.62
CA THR A 523 -2.43 15.86 -8.40
C THR A 523 -3.60 15.33 -7.57
N HIS A 524 -3.32 14.89 -6.34
CA HIS A 524 -4.37 14.41 -5.45
C HIS A 524 -5.35 15.55 -5.12
N PRO A 525 -6.65 15.40 -5.41
CA PRO A 525 -7.62 16.50 -5.37
C PRO A 525 -7.85 17.07 -3.96
N LEU A 526 -7.60 16.26 -2.92
CA LEU A 526 -7.73 16.65 -1.52
C LEU A 526 -6.41 17.11 -0.90
N PHE A 527 -5.27 16.58 -1.36
CA PHE A 527 -3.98 16.78 -0.68
C PHE A 527 -3.00 17.67 -1.47
N GLY A 528 -3.30 17.95 -2.74
CA GLY A 528 -2.53 18.88 -3.56
C GLY A 528 -1.17 18.40 -4.06
N TYR A 529 -0.62 17.28 -3.54
CA TYR A 529 0.63 16.71 -4.04
C TYR A 529 0.42 15.83 -5.28
N SER A 530 1.50 15.61 -6.04
CA SER A 530 1.51 14.75 -7.23
C SER A 530 1.95 13.32 -6.88
N ILE A 531 1.13 12.34 -7.22
CA ILE A 531 1.43 10.90 -7.08
C ILE A 531 0.91 10.11 -8.29
N SER A 532 1.50 8.96 -8.58
CA SER A 532 1.04 8.05 -9.63
C SER A 532 -0.31 7.42 -9.27
N TYR A 533 -1.11 7.04 -10.27
CA TYR A 533 -2.37 6.33 -10.02
C TYR A 533 -2.18 5.05 -9.20
N ARG A 534 -1.07 4.33 -9.38
CA ARG A 534 -0.76 3.16 -8.54
C ARG A 534 -0.66 3.52 -7.07
N ARG A 535 0.00 4.63 -6.72
CA ARG A 535 0.05 5.15 -5.35
C ARG A 535 -1.30 5.63 -4.86
N VAL A 536 -2.12 6.22 -5.73
CA VAL A 536 -3.50 6.60 -5.35
C VAL A 536 -4.31 5.40 -4.88
N PHE A 537 -4.14 4.22 -5.48
CA PHE A 537 -4.86 3.01 -5.02
C PHE A 537 -4.49 2.65 -3.58
N GLU A 538 -3.20 2.68 -3.26
CA GLU A 538 -2.70 2.42 -1.91
C GLU A 538 -3.24 3.45 -0.91
N VAL A 539 -3.16 4.75 -1.25
CA VAL A 539 -3.69 5.83 -0.42
C VAL A 539 -5.18 5.63 -0.17
N GLN A 540 -5.99 5.35 -1.20
CA GLN A 540 -7.43 5.14 -1.06
C GLN A 540 -7.78 3.91 -0.24
N ALA A 541 -7.07 2.78 -0.43
CA ALA A 541 -7.25 1.60 0.41
C ALA A 541 -6.91 1.90 1.88
N ARG A 542 -5.82 2.62 2.14
CA ARG A 542 -5.42 3.02 3.50
C ARG A 542 -6.42 3.98 4.12
N LEU A 543 -6.90 5.00 3.40
CA LEU A 543 -7.94 5.92 3.89
C LEU A 543 -9.23 5.19 4.26
N LEU A 544 -9.67 4.23 3.45
CA LEU A 544 -10.79 3.36 3.80
C LEU A 544 -10.52 2.62 5.12
N GLY A 545 -9.31 2.08 5.28
CA GLY A 545 -8.90 1.43 6.53
C GLY A 545 -8.94 2.38 7.74
N ARG A 546 -8.45 3.61 7.57
CA ARG A 546 -8.50 4.65 8.62
C ARG A 546 -9.93 5.00 9.01
N PHE A 547 -10.86 5.07 8.05
CA PHE A 547 -12.28 5.27 8.33
C PHE A 547 -12.85 4.12 9.17
N LEU A 548 -12.60 2.86 8.79
CA LEU A 548 -13.11 1.68 9.51
C LEU A 548 -12.51 1.52 10.91
N MET A 549 -11.27 1.96 11.09
CA MET A 549 -10.61 2.00 12.40
C MET A 549 -11.12 3.16 13.27
N GLY A 550 -11.85 4.12 12.71
CA GLY A 550 -12.37 5.31 13.39
C GLY A 550 -11.33 6.43 13.53
N GLU A 551 -10.28 6.40 12.71
CA GLU A 551 -9.21 7.39 12.73
C GLU A 551 -9.55 8.65 11.94
N ILE A 552 -10.43 8.56 10.94
CA ILE A 552 -10.98 9.70 10.18
C ILE A 552 -12.51 9.59 10.19
N ALA A 553 -13.21 10.72 10.09
CA ALA A 553 -14.67 10.74 10.24
C ALA A 553 -15.44 10.30 8.99
N GLY A 554 -14.82 10.39 7.82
CA GLY A 554 -15.47 10.06 6.55
C GLY A 554 -14.50 9.50 5.54
N TYR A 555 -15.05 8.78 4.56
CA TYR A 555 -14.33 8.30 3.40
C TYR A 555 -14.72 9.13 2.18
N GLU A 556 -13.74 9.77 1.56
CA GLU A 556 -13.93 10.60 0.36
C GLU A 556 -13.37 9.89 -0.89
N PRO A 557 -14.20 9.66 -1.92
CA PRO A 557 -13.78 8.93 -3.11
C PRO A 557 -12.81 9.77 -3.96
N PHE A 558 -11.84 9.12 -4.58
CA PHE A 558 -10.88 9.81 -5.45
C PHE A 558 -11.56 10.33 -6.72
N CYS A 559 -11.60 11.66 -6.86
CA CYS A 559 -12.26 12.31 -7.99
C CYS A 559 -11.33 13.31 -8.70
N THR A 560 -11.10 13.11 -9.99
CA THR A 560 -10.36 14.11 -10.78
C THR A 560 -11.28 15.29 -11.12
N ARG A 561 -10.74 16.50 -11.01
CA ARG A 561 -11.37 17.72 -11.54
C ARG A 561 -11.28 17.69 -13.06
#